data_AF-A0A0G0GLL5-F1
#
_entry.id   AF-A0A0G0GLL5-F1
#
_cell.length_a   1.000
_cell.length_b   1.000
_cell.length_c   1.000
_cell.angle_alpha   90.00
_cell.angle_beta   90.00
_cell.angle_gamma   90.00
#
_symmetry.space_group_name_H-M   'P 1'
#
loop_
_entity.id
_entity.type
_entity.pdbx_description
1 polymer ?
#
loop_
_entity_poly.entity_id
_entity_poly.type
_entity_poly.pdbx_seq_one_letter_code
_entity_poly.pdbx_strand_id
1 'polypeptide(L)'
;MKKYYGLFVVLILSFWAIQPFFISGFFPMHDDAQVARVFEMKKVLQNGVFPVRSVPDLGYGYGYPIFNFYAPLSYYVGSAFMFLGFDALIGTKLMMALGVILAGIFMYFLARKFFGELGGIVSGLFYLYAPFHAVDIYVRGDVAEFWAYAFIPLAFLGIYKRNILIGTIGFAGLILSHNLTAMMITPFLLIVILLNCYSAFKNKKSFVLNSSSLILILGLALSAFYWVPALLEMKNTNVLSQIGGGADFRDHLSKSASFTFWYP
;
A
#
# COMPACT_ATOMS: atom_id res chain seq x y z
N MET A 1 -2.21 -7.74 -31.25
CA MET A 1 -1.43 -6.59 -30.69
C MET A 1 -2.29 -5.47 -30.10
N LYS A 2 -3.43 -5.07 -30.70
CA LYS A 2 -4.31 -3.98 -30.17
C LYS A 2 -4.91 -4.18 -28.76
N LYS A 3 -4.89 -5.39 -28.18
CA LYS A 3 -5.54 -5.65 -26.86
C LYS A 3 -4.69 -5.25 -25.65
N TYR A 4 -3.37 -5.14 -25.84
CA TYR A 4 -2.39 -4.94 -24.77
C TYR A 4 -1.49 -3.72 -24.99
N TYR A 5 -1.71 -2.94 -26.05
CA TYR A 5 -0.83 -1.80 -26.33
C TYR A 5 -0.88 -0.76 -25.21
N GLY A 6 -2.05 -0.48 -24.61
CA GLY A 6 -2.14 0.48 -23.51
C GLY A 6 -1.35 0.05 -22.28
N LEU A 7 -1.38 -1.25 -21.96
CA LEU A 7 -0.56 -1.80 -20.88
C LEU A 7 0.94 -1.66 -21.19
N PHE A 8 1.34 -1.95 -22.44
CA PHE A 8 2.72 -1.81 -22.87
C PHE A 8 3.20 -0.35 -22.81
N VAL A 9 2.35 0.60 -23.19
CA VAL A 9 2.64 2.04 -23.06
C VAL A 9 2.85 2.42 -21.59
N VAL A 10 1.98 1.97 -20.68
CA VAL A 10 2.13 2.23 -19.23
C VAL A 10 3.41 1.61 -18.69
N LEU A 11 3.77 0.40 -19.11
CA LEU A 11 5.00 -0.29 -18.70
C LEU A 11 6.28 0.37 -19.24
N ILE A 12 6.28 0.83 -20.49
CA ILE A 12 7.44 1.56 -21.02
C ILE A 12 7.60 2.88 -20.28
N LEU A 13 6.51 3.62 -20.14
CA LEU A 13 6.56 4.94 -19.54
C LEU A 13 6.74 4.89 -18.02
N SER A 14 6.49 3.77 -17.33
CA SER A 14 6.84 3.64 -15.92
C SER A 14 8.34 3.67 -15.68
N PHE A 15 9.17 3.34 -16.69
CA PHE A 15 10.63 3.38 -16.61
C PHE A 15 11.15 4.72 -16.09
N TRP A 16 10.62 5.83 -16.58
CA TRP A 16 11.09 7.16 -16.16
C TRP A 16 10.74 7.47 -14.71
N ALA A 17 9.60 6.99 -14.22
CA ALA A 17 9.25 7.14 -12.82
C ALA A 17 10.13 6.30 -11.90
N ILE A 18 10.64 5.15 -12.34
CA ILE A 18 11.51 4.28 -11.53
C ILE A 18 13.00 4.50 -11.80
N GLN A 19 13.36 5.39 -12.72
CA GLN A 19 14.73 5.68 -13.11
C GLN A 19 15.66 5.97 -11.91
N PRO A 20 15.23 6.70 -10.85
CA PRO A 20 16.07 6.96 -9.69
C PRO A 20 16.51 5.71 -8.92
N PHE A 21 15.80 4.57 -9.03
CA PHE A 21 16.23 3.33 -8.37
C PHE A 21 17.50 2.72 -9.00
N PHE A 22 17.85 3.07 -10.24
CA PHE A 22 19.00 2.52 -10.93
C PHE A 22 20.33 3.25 -10.64
N ILE A 23 20.32 4.32 -9.84
CA ILE A 23 21.55 4.99 -9.42
C ILE A 23 22.40 4.07 -8.53
N SER A 24 23.70 4.35 -8.42
CA SER A 24 24.55 3.67 -7.44
C SER A 24 24.15 4.04 -6.01
N GLY A 25 24.18 3.09 -5.08
CA GLY A 25 23.74 3.31 -3.69
C GLY A 25 22.22 3.51 -3.59
N PHE A 26 21.77 4.38 -2.68
CA PHE A 26 20.36 4.71 -2.47
C PHE A 26 20.22 6.23 -2.42
N PHE A 27 19.10 6.78 -2.90
CA PHE A 27 18.84 8.22 -2.77
C PHE A 27 18.50 8.57 -1.32
N PRO A 28 18.83 9.80 -0.87
CA PRO A 28 18.50 10.22 0.49
C PRO A 28 16.99 10.32 0.67
N MET A 29 16.49 9.78 1.78
CA MET A 29 15.09 9.87 2.20
C MET A 29 15.00 9.89 3.73
N HIS A 30 13.82 10.22 4.27
CA HIS A 30 13.60 10.26 5.71
C HIS A 30 13.65 8.87 6.36
N ASP A 31 13.04 7.85 5.75
CA ASP A 31 13.09 6.46 6.24
C ASP A 31 14.04 5.60 5.40
N ASP A 32 15.33 5.63 5.73
CA ASP A 32 16.39 4.89 5.05
C ASP A 32 16.59 3.45 5.56
N ALA A 33 15.81 3.02 6.56
CA ALA A 33 15.92 1.70 7.17
C ALA A 33 15.34 0.55 6.31
N GLN A 34 14.82 0.85 5.11
CA GLN A 34 14.13 -0.12 4.26
C GLN A 34 14.99 -1.32 3.87
N VAL A 35 16.28 -1.10 3.62
CA VAL A 35 17.23 -2.17 3.23
C VAL A 35 17.43 -3.16 4.37
N ALA A 36 17.58 -2.66 5.60
CA ALA A 36 17.73 -3.51 6.78
C ALA A 36 16.48 -4.35 7.03
N ARG A 37 15.29 -3.77 6.85
CA ARG A 37 14.01 -4.49 7.03
C ARG A 37 13.81 -5.61 6.00
N VAL A 38 14.19 -5.39 4.74
CA VAL A 38 14.16 -6.42 3.70
C VAL A 38 15.15 -7.56 4.00
N PHE A 39 16.35 -7.21 4.44
CA PHE A 39 17.35 -8.19 4.87
C PHE A 39 16.84 -9.05 6.03
N GLU A 40 16.32 -8.43 7.08
CA GLU A 40 15.78 -9.12 8.25
C GLU A 40 14.57 -10.00 7.91
N MET A 41 13.69 -9.55 7.01
CA MET A 41 12.58 -10.35 6.52
C MET A 41 13.08 -11.66 5.88
N LYS A 42 14.11 -11.60 5.02
CA LYS A 42 14.72 -12.82 4.47
C LYS A 42 15.35 -13.68 5.57
N LYS A 43 16.12 -13.07 6.48
CA LYS A 43 16.82 -13.80 7.56
C LYS A 43 15.86 -14.64 8.40
N VAL A 44 14.72 -14.07 8.78
CA VAL A 44 13.71 -14.79 9.58
C VAL A 44 13.01 -15.88 8.75
N LEU A 45 12.69 -15.60 7.48
CA LEU A 45 12.12 -16.60 6.56
C LEU A 45 13.07 -17.78 6.30
N GLN A 46 14.37 -17.53 6.18
CA GLN A 46 15.39 -18.58 6.02
C GLN A 46 15.43 -19.53 7.21
N ASN A 47 15.07 -19.05 8.40
CA ASN A 47 14.95 -19.86 9.61
C ASN A 47 13.60 -20.60 9.72
N GLY A 48 12.77 -20.58 8.66
CA GLY A 48 11.50 -21.30 8.60
C GLY A 48 10.36 -20.65 9.38
N VAL A 49 10.49 -19.39 9.79
CA VAL A 49 9.47 -18.68 10.57
C VAL A 49 8.53 -17.91 9.64
N PHE A 50 7.27 -18.33 9.59
CA PHE A 50 6.19 -17.67 8.87
C PHE A 50 4.88 -17.73 9.67
N PRO A 51 4.11 -16.63 9.78
CA PRO A 51 4.41 -15.28 9.31
C PRO A 51 5.51 -14.61 10.15
N VAL A 52 6.34 -13.78 9.52
CA VAL A 52 7.36 -12.98 10.19
C VAL A 52 6.66 -11.87 11.00
N ARG A 53 6.97 -11.78 12.30
CA ARG A 53 6.44 -10.76 13.22
C ARG A 53 7.54 -9.95 13.89
N SER A 54 8.56 -10.63 14.39
CA SER A 54 9.71 -10.02 15.05
C SER A 54 11.00 -10.37 14.32
N VAL A 55 11.93 -9.42 14.33
CA VAL A 55 13.24 -9.55 13.71
C VAL A 55 14.33 -9.43 14.77
N PRO A 56 15.43 -10.20 14.69
CA PRO A 56 16.44 -10.25 15.76
C PRO A 56 17.28 -8.97 15.88
N ASP A 57 17.63 -8.32 14.77
CA ASP A 57 18.77 -7.38 14.79
C ASP A 57 18.37 -5.90 14.97
N LEU A 58 17.10 -5.54 14.75
CA LEU A 58 16.65 -4.14 14.83
C LEU A 58 16.37 -3.63 16.27
N GLY A 59 16.60 -4.47 17.27
CA GLY A 59 16.38 -4.15 18.70
C GLY A 59 17.65 -4.22 19.54
N TYR A 60 18.81 -3.83 19.00
CA TYR A 60 20.12 -3.98 19.67
C TYR A 60 20.42 -5.42 20.14
N GLY A 61 19.98 -6.42 19.37
CA GLY A 61 20.14 -7.84 19.69
C GLY A 61 19.05 -8.45 20.59
N TYR A 62 18.12 -7.65 21.12
CA TYR A 62 16.96 -8.14 21.89
C TYR A 62 15.74 -8.50 21.02
N GLY A 63 15.83 -8.28 19.72
CA GLY A 63 14.72 -8.40 18.78
C GLY A 63 13.77 -7.20 18.77
N TYR A 64 13.05 -7.06 17.67
CA TYR A 64 12.11 -5.96 17.44
C TYR A 64 10.86 -6.44 16.70
N PRO A 65 9.64 -6.28 17.25
CA PRO A 65 8.39 -6.78 16.67
C PRO A 65 7.86 -5.89 15.53
N ILE A 66 8.73 -5.50 14.59
CA ILE A 66 8.37 -4.53 13.54
C ILE A 66 7.19 -5.01 12.69
N PHE A 67 7.20 -6.25 12.23
CA PHE A 67 6.16 -6.78 11.32
C PHE A 67 4.88 -7.20 12.05
N ASN A 68 4.83 -7.02 13.36
CA ASN A 68 3.61 -7.13 14.14
C ASN A 68 2.75 -5.86 14.03
N PHE A 69 3.37 -4.69 13.83
CA PHE A 69 2.67 -3.40 13.80
C PHE A 69 2.87 -2.67 12.46
N TYR A 70 4.01 -2.85 11.79
CA TYR A 70 4.30 -2.34 10.46
C TYR A 70 3.93 -3.38 9.40
N ALA A 71 3.31 -2.91 8.33
CA ALA A 71 2.69 -3.78 7.33
C ALA A 71 3.74 -4.55 6.51
N PRO A 72 3.60 -5.89 6.37
CA PRO A 72 4.72 -6.73 5.93
C PRO A 72 4.79 -7.01 4.42
N LEU A 73 3.75 -6.70 3.63
CA LEU A 73 3.63 -7.18 2.24
C LEU A 73 4.81 -6.79 1.36
N SER A 74 5.19 -5.52 1.38
CA SER A 74 6.31 -4.99 0.60
C SER A 74 7.61 -5.73 0.94
N TYR A 75 7.88 -5.97 2.22
CA TYR A 75 9.11 -6.66 2.64
C TYR A 75 9.13 -8.14 2.29
N TYR A 76 7.98 -8.83 2.26
CA TYR A 76 7.90 -10.18 1.69
C TYR A 76 8.29 -10.18 0.21
N VAL A 77 7.93 -9.14 -0.54
CA VAL A 77 8.32 -8.99 -1.94
C VAL A 77 9.82 -8.67 -2.07
N GLY A 78 10.36 -7.79 -1.23
CA GLY A 78 11.79 -7.52 -1.18
C GLY A 78 12.63 -8.77 -0.87
N SER A 79 12.20 -9.55 0.14
CA SER A 79 12.88 -10.79 0.50
C SER A 79 12.77 -11.84 -0.59
N ALA A 80 11.65 -11.91 -1.33
CA ALA A 80 11.51 -12.78 -2.50
C ALA A 80 12.56 -12.47 -3.57
N PHE A 81 12.84 -11.19 -3.87
CA PHE A 81 13.95 -10.84 -4.76
C PHE A 81 15.30 -11.30 -4.21
N MET A 82 15.53 -11.19 -2.91
CA MET A 82 16.78 -11.69 -2.34
C MET A 82 16.89 -13.23 -2.36
N PHE A 83 15.78 -13.97 -2.35
CA PHE A 83 15.80 -15.42 -2.58
C PHE A 83 16.14 -15.78 -4.03
N LEU A 84 15.90 -14.88 -4.99
CA LEU A 84 16.33 -15.03 -6.38
C LEU A 84 17.83 -14.74 -6.60
N GLY A 85 18.56 -14.40 -5.54
CA GLY A 85 20.01 -14.19 -5.57
C GLY A 85 20.44 -12.72 -5.56
N PHE A 86 19.51 -11.77 -5.53
CA PHE A 86 19.85 -10.35 -5.35
C PHE A 86 20.29 -10.05 -3.91
N ASP A 87 21.15 -9.05 -3.73
CA ASP A 87 21.45 -8.52 -2.39
C ASP A 87 20.27 -7.71 -1.83
N ALA A 88 20.36 -7.30 -0.56
CA ALA A 88 19.28 -6.57 0.11
C ALA A 88 19.00 -5.21 -0.55
N LEU A 89 20.03 -4.50 -1.00
CA LEU A 89 19.89 -3.18 -1.61
C LEU A 89 19.14 -3.27 -2.93
N ILE A 90 19.55 -4.17 -3.81
CA ILE A 90 18.89 -4.43 -5.09
C ILE A 90 17.48 -4.98 -4.86
N GLY A 91 17.31 -5.90 -3.91
CA GLY A 91 16.01 -6.44 -3.52
C GLY A 91 15.02 -5.35 -3.10
N THR A 92 15.46 -4.40 -2.26
CA THR A 92 14.65 -3.25 -1.86
C THR A 92 14.32 -2.34 -3.03
N LYS A 93 15.29 -2.03 -3.91
CA LYS A 93 15.04 -1.21 -5.11
C LYS A 93 14.01 -1.84 -6.05
N LEU A 94 14.15 -3.13 -6.32
CA LEU A 94 13.23 -3.88 -7.17
C LEU A 94 11.83 -3.94 -6.54
N MET A 95 11.74 -4.13 -5.23
CA MET A 95 10.48 -4.07 -4.49
C MET A 95 9.83 -2.68 -4.61
N MET A 96 10.59 -1.58 -4.44
CA MET A 96 10.02 -0.24 -4.56
C MET A 96 9.56 0.05 -5.99
N ALA A 97 10.40 -0.24 -6.97
CA ALA A 97 10.07 -0.08 -8.39
C ALA A 97 8.81 -0.89 -8.76
N LEU A 98 8.67 -2.11 -8.25
CA LEU A 98 7.50 -2.94 -8.50
C LEU A 98 6.21 -2.29 -7.98
N GLY A 99 6.20 -1.74 -6.76
CA GLY A 99 5.00 -1.07 -6.25
C GLY A 99 4.58 0.15 -7.08
N VAL A 100 5.55 0.94 -7.57
CA VAL A 100 5.29 2.06 -8.51
C VAL A 100 4.66 1.57 -9.81
N ILE A 101 5.22 0.51 -10.39
CA ILE A 101 4.71 -0.09 -11.63
C ILE A 101 3.29 -0.63 -11.41
N LEU A 102 3.06 -1.35 -10.31
CA LEU A 102 1.74 -1.91 -9.98
C LEU A 102 0.68 -0.83 -9.81
N ALA A 103 1.01 0.30 -9.20
CA ALA A 103 0.10 1.44 -9.08
C ALA A 103 -0.40 1.94 -10.44
N GLY A 104 0.51 2.15 -11.39
CA GLY A 104 0.15 2.54 -12.76
C GLY A 104 -0.69 1.48 -13.48
N ILE A 105 -0.31 0.20 -13.37
CA ILE A 105 -1.00 -0.93 -14.02
C ILE A 105 -2.43 -1.12 -13.48
N PHE A 106 -2.59 -1.13 -12.15
CA PHE A 106 -3.89 -1.36 -11.53
C PHE A 106 -4.84 -0.19 -11.79
N MET A 107 -4.33 1.05 -11.75
CA MET A 107 -5.12 2.21 -12.15
C MET A 107 -5.50 2.17 -13.64
N TYR A 108 -4.57 1.79 -14.52
CA TYR A 108 -4.87 1.59 -15.95
C TYR A 108 -6.03 0.61 -16.15
N PHE A 109 -6.01 -0.55 -15.50
CA PHE A 109 -7.08 -1.53 -15.64
C PHE A 109 -8.42 -1.08 -15.06
N LEU A 110 -8.40 -0.28 -13.99
CA LEU A 110 -9.60 0.34 -13.43
C LEU A 110 -10.18 1.38 -14.38
N ALA A 111 -9.41 2.41 -14.72
CA ALA A 111 -9.87 3.53 -15.54
C ALA A 111 -10.28 3.10 -16.95
N ARG A 112 -9.64 2.07 -17.50
CA ARG A 112 -10.02 1.48 -18.80
C ARG A 112 -11.47 1.00 -18.83
N LYS A 113 -12.06 0.64 -17.68
CA LYS A 113 -13.46 0.21 -17.60
C LYS A 113 -14.45 1.34 -17.75
N PHE A 114 -14.05 2.57 -17.41
CA PHE A 114 -14.91 3.75 -17.45
C PHE A 114 -14.68 4.59 -18.70
N PHE A 115 -13.42 4.71 -19.13
CA PHE A 115 -13.00 5.69 -20.14
C PHE A 115 -12.33 5.07 -21.37
N GLY A 116 -12.42 3.74 -21.51
CA GLY A 116 -11.78 3.02 -22.62
C GLY A 116 -10.26 3.01 -22.54
N GLU A 117 -9.61 2.59 -23.63
CA GLU A 117 -8.16 2.34 -23.65
C GLU A 117 -7.32 3.58 -23.33
N LEU A 118 -7.61 4.71 -24.00
CA LEU A 118 -6.88 5.97 -23.79
C LEU A 118 -7.07 6.51 -22.38
N GLY A 119 -8.29 6.48 -21.85
CA GLY A 119 -8.54 6.90 -20.47
C GLY A 119 -7.83 6.00 -19.46
N GLY A 120 -7.74 4.70 -19.73
CA GLY A 120 -6.87 3.79 -18.97
C GLY A 120 -5.42 4.26 -18.96
N ILE A 121 -4.84 4.52 -20.13
CA ILE A 121 -3.43 4.94 -20.26
C ILE A 121 -3.21 6.26 -19.51
N VAL A 122 -4.03 7.28 -19.79
CA VAL A 122 -3.91 8.60 -19.18
C VAL A 122 -4.03 8.51 -17.67
N SER A 123 -5.07 7.85 -17.13
CA SER A 123 -5.22 7.70 -15.69
C SER A 123 -4.09 6.89 -15.05
N GLY A 124 -3.63 5.81 -15.69
CA GLY A 124 -2.51 5.01 -15.18
C GLY A 124 -1.22 5.81 -15.07
N LEU A 125 -0.90 6.61 -16.09
CA LEU A 125 0.29 7.48 -16.09
C LEU A 125 0.16 8.62 -15.08
N PHE A 126 -0.97 9.32 -15.05
CA PHE A 126 -1.19 10.41 -14.09
C PHE A 126 -1.12 9.91 -12.64
N TYR A 127 -1.63 8.71 -12.38
CA TYR A 127 -1.54 8.11 -11.06
C TYR A 127 -0.10 7.74 -10.70
N LEU A 128 0.65 7.17 -11.65
CA LEU A 128 2.05 6.83 -11.46
C LEU A 128 2.94 8.07 -11.24
N TYR A 129 2.67 9.16 -11.95
CA TYR A 129 3.40 10.44 -11.83
C TYR A 129 2.77 11.42 -10.83
N ALA A 130 1.83 10.96 -10.00
CA ALA A 130 1.20 11.83 -9.03
C ALA A 130 2.27 12.47 -8.11
N PRO A 131 2.30 13.81 -7.95
CA PRO A 131 3.33 14.47 -7.15
C PRO A 131 3.44 13.93 -5.73
N PHE A 132 2.32 13.52 -5.15
CA PHE A 132 2.30 12.90 -3.83
C PHE A 132 3.06 11.58 -3.80
N HIS A 133 2.92 10.70 -4.79
CA HIS A 133 3.72 9.47 -4.87
C HIS A 133 5.21 9.78 -4.96
N ALA A 134 5.60 10.81 -5.73
CA ALA A 134 6.99 11.20 -5.82
C ALA A 134 7.55 11.65 -4.47
N VAL A 135 6.82 12.44 -3.69
CA VAL A 135 7.22 12.82 -2.33
C VAL A 135 7.29 11.60 -1.41
N ASP A 136 6.27 10.72 -1.48
CA ASP A 136 6.17 9.55 -0.62
C ASP A 136 7.33 8.57 -0.83
N ILE A 137 7.74 8.40 -2.08
CA ILE A 137 8.82 7.49 -2.48
C ILE A 137 10.19 8.15 -2.31
N TYR A 138 10.38 9.34 -2.88
CA TYR A 138 11.71 9.95 -3.05
C TYR A 138 12.14 10.88 -1.93
N VAL A 139 11.22 11.29 -1.06
CA VAL A 139 11.51 12.15 0.08
C VAL A 139 11.25 11.42 1.39
N ARG A 140 10.06 10.84 1.55
CA ARG A 140 9.68 10.15 2.79
C ARG A 140 10.26 8.74 2.88
N GLY A 141 10.26 8.00 1.78
CA GLY A 141 10.59 6.57 1.79
C GLY A 141 9.50 5.73 2.46
N ASP A 142 8.23 6.18 2.43
CA ASP A 142 7.13 5.49 3.12
C ASP A 142 6.65 4.28 2.31
N VAL A 143 7.37 3.16 2.46
CA VAL A 143 7.14 1.97 1.64
C VAL A 143 5.74 1.39 1.81
N ALA A 144 5.24 1.38 3.04
CA ALA A 144 3.91 0.87 3.35
C ALA A 144 2.83 1.66 2.61
N GLU A 145 2.87 2.98 2.73
CA GLU A 145 1.84 3.88 2.19
C GLU A 145 1.76 3.79 0.66
N PHE A 146 2.88 3.86 -0.07
CA PHE A 146 2.82 3.78 -1.53
C PHE A 146 2.43 2.39 -2.07
N TRP A 147 2.78 1.31 -1.36
CA TRP A 147 2.28 -0.02 -1.71
C TRP A 147 0.76 -0.09 -1.58
N ALA A 148 0.20 0.54 -0.54
CA ALA A 148 -1.24 0.63 -0.40
C ALA A 148 -1.89 1.38 -1.57
N TYR A 149 -1.27 2.47 -2.05
CA TYR A 149 -1.76 3.17 -3.26
C TYR A 149 -1.82 2.27 -4.49
N ALA A 150 -0.89 1.33 -4.65
CA ALA A 150 -1.01 0.36 -5.73
C ALA A 150 -2.30 -0.47 -5.62
N PHE A 151 -2.64 -0.95 -4.42
CA PHE A 151 -3.77 -1.85 -4.21
C PHE A 151 -5.14 -1.16 -4.18
N ILE A 152 -5.22 0.16 -3.99
CA ILE A 152 -6.50 0.90 -4.02
C ILE A 152 -7.25 0.67 -5.36
N PRO A 153 -6.68 0.96 -6.55
CA PRO A 153 -7.36 0.70 -7.80
C PRO A 153 -7.75 -0.77 -8.00
N LEU A 154 -6.92 -1.72 -7.52
CA LEU A 154 -7.19 -3.15 -7.66
C LEU A 154 -8.43 -3.57 -6.86
N ALA A 155 -8.57 -3.07 -5.63
CA ALA A 155 -9.75 -3.31 -4.79
C ALA A 155 -11.03 -2.78 -5.47
N PHE A 156 -11.01 -1.53 -5.94
CA PHE A 156 -12.14 -0.95 -6.69
C PHE A 156 -12.45 -1.73 -7.97
N LEU A 157 -11.42 -2.18 -8.70
CA LEU A 157 -11.58 -2.95 -9.92
C LEU A 157 -12.28 -4.29 -9.67
N GLY A 158 -11.89 -4.98 -8.59
CA GLY A 158 -12.50 -6.24 -8.17
C GLY A 158 -13.98 -6.06 -7.82
N ILE A 159 -14.30 -5.04 -7.00
CA ILE A 159 -15.68 -4.72 -6.62
C ILE A 159 -16.52 -4.33 -7.85
N TYR A 160 -15.99 -3.46 -8.71
CA TYR A 160 -16.70 -3.02 -9.92
C TYR A 160 -17.00 -4.19 -10.87
N LYS A 161 -16.04 -5.10 -11.07
CA LYS A 161 -16.21 -6.31 -11.88
C LYS A 161 -16.99 -7.42 -11.18
N ARG A 162 -17.30 -7.27 -9.88
CA ARG A 162 -17.79 -8.35 -9.00
C ARG A 162 -16.88 -9.59 -9.04
N ASN A 163 -15.58 -9.39 -9.25
CA ASN A 163 -14.59 -10.45 -9.26
C ASN A 163 -14.02 -10.59 -7.84
N ILE A 164 -14.44 -11.66 -7.16
CA ILE A 164 -14.05 -11.95 -5.78
C ILE A 164 -12.53 -12.01 -5.66
N LEU A 165 -11.84 -12.76 -6.52
CA LEU A 165 -10.40 -12.97 -6.43
C LEU A 165 -9.63 -11.65 -6.53
N ILE A 166 -9.91 -10.85 -7.56
CA ILE A 166 -9.25 -9.55 -7.77
C ILE A 166 -9.54 -8.60 -6.60
N GLY A 167 -10.79 -8.54 -6.15
CA GLY A 167 -11.19 -7.66 -5.06
C GLY A 167 -10.56 -8.07 -3.73
N THR A 168 -10.56 -9.36 -3.42
CA THR A 168 -9.99 -9.93 -2.20
C THR A 168 -8.49 -9.71 -2.16
N ILE A 169 -7.78 -9.96 -3.27
CA ILE A 169 -6.34 -9.66 -3.39
C ILE A 169 -6.10 -8.16 -3.25
N GLY A 170 -6.93 -7.32 -3.89
CA GLY A 170 -6.87 -5.87 -3.76
C GLY A 170 -7.02 -5.40 -2.31
N PHE A 171 -8.06 -5.86 -1.61
CA PHE A 171 -8.35 -5.42 -0.26
C PHE A 171 -7.39 -6.00 0.79
N ALA A 172 -7.03 -7.28 0.68
CA ALA A 172 -6.00 -7.87 1.53
C ALA A 172 -4.64 -7.21 1.29
N GLY A 173 -4.29 -6.94 0.03
CA GLY A 173 -3.08 -6.21 -0.33
C GLY A 173 -3.05 -4.81 0.27
N LEU A 174 -4.18 -4.12 0.30
CA LEU A 174 -4.31 -2.81 0.95
C LEU A 174 -4.03 -2.88 2.46
N ILE A 175 -4.64 -3.84 3.17
CA ILE A 175 -4.43 -4.04 4.62
C ILE A 175 -2.97 -4.42 4.91
N LEU A 176 -2.44 -5.40 4.15
CA LEU A 176 -1.08 -5.89 4.34
C LEU A 176 0.01 -4.89 3.86
N SER A 177 -0.38 -3.82 3.17
CA SER A 177 0.51 -2.73 2.77
C SER A 177 0.44 -1.55 3.73
N HIS A 178 -0.75 -1.09 4.14
CA HIS A 178 -0.88 0.02 5.08
C HIS A 178 -2.28 0.05 5.72
N ASN A 179 -2.35 -0.26 7.02
CA ASN A 179 -3.62 -0.33 7.76
C ASN A 179 -4.38 1.01 7.78
N LEU A 180 -3.66 2.13 7.89
CA LEU A 180 -4.29 3.45 7.95
C LEU A 180 -4.96 3.79 6.62
N THR A 181 -4.26 3.57 5.49
CA THR A 181 -4.85 3.76 4.16
C THR A 181 -6.02 2.79 3.94
N ALA A 182 -5.90 1.53 4.40
CA ALA A 182 -7.01 0.58 4.33
C ALA A 182 -8.24 1.08 5.09
N MET A 183 -8.07 1.59 6.30
CA MET A 183 -9.14 2.17 7.11
C MET A 183 -9.78 3.38 6.42
N MET A 184 -8.98 4.28 5.85
CA MET A 184 -9.47 5.48 5.14
C MET A 184 -10.26 5.13 3.87
N ILE A 185 -9.85 4.08 3.14
CA ILE A 185 -10.45 3.70 1.87
C ILE A 185 -11.67 2.77 2.03
N THR A 186 -11.75 2.01 3.12
CA THR A 186 -12.84 1.05 3.38
C THR A 186 -14.24 1.68 3.28
N PRO A 187 -14.54 2.87 3.84
CA PRO A 187 -15.84 3.52 3.68
C PRO A 187 -16.23 3.74 2.21
N PHE A 188 -15.28 4.11 1.36
CA PHE A 188 -15.53 4.31 -0.08
C PHE A 188 -15.79 2.99 -0.80
N LEU A 189 -15.06 1.92 -0.45
CA LEU A 189 -15.34 0.57 -0.96
C LEU A 189 -16.74 0.10 -0.56
N LEU A 190 -17.14 0.36 0.69
CA LEU A 190 -18.48 0.04 1.20
C LEU A 190 -19.57 0.77 0.42
N ILE A 191 -19.40 2.07 0.12
CA ILE A 191 -20.34 2.82 -0.70
C ILE A 191 -20.53 2.14 -2.07
N VAL A 192 -19.46 1.76 -2.76
CA VAL A 192 -19.56 1.08 -4.07
C VAL A 192 -20.25 -0.28 -3.94
N ILE A 193 -19.95 -1.04 -2.89
CA ILE A 193 -20.64 -2.32 -2.61
C ILE A 193 -22.13 -2.08 -2.39
N LEU A 194 -22.53 -1.09 -1.60
CA LEU A 194 -23.93 -0.76 -1.34
C LEU A 194 -24.67 -0.32 -2.61
N LEU A 195 -24.03 0.46 -3.47
CA LEU A 195 -24.59 0.83 -4.78
C LEU A 195 -24.79 -0.41 -5.67
N ASN A 196 -23.84 -1.36 -5.64
CA ASN A 196 -23.97 -2.64 -6.33
C ASN A 196 -25.10 -3.50 -5.75
N CYS A 197 -25.27 -3.54 -4.42
CA CYS A 197 -26.40 -4.20 -3.74
C CYS A 197 -27.72 -3.63 -4.23
N TYR A 198 -27.85 -2.30 -4.20
CA TYR A 198 -29.06 -1.58 -4.55
C TYR A 198 -29.45 -1.80 -6.02
N SER A 199 -28.47 -1.74 -6.93
CA SER A 199 -28.69 -2.03 -8.34
C SER A 199 -29.09 -3.49 -8.60
N ALA A 200 -28.51 -4.45 -7.86
CA ALA A 200 -28.90 -5.86 -7.97
C ALA A 200 -30.34 -6.09 -7.50
N PHE A 201 -30.72 -5.49 -6.36
CA PHE A 201 -32.07 -5.55 -5.80
C PHE A 201 -33.11 -4.98 -6.77
N LYS A 202 -32.87 -3.78 -7.32
CA LYS A 202 -33.78 -3.13 -8.28
C LYS A 202 -34.01 -3.98 -9.53
N ASN A 203 -32.97 -4.66 -10.01
CA ASN A 203 -33.02 -5.47 -11.23
C ASN A 203 -33.56 -6.90 -11.00
N LYS A 204 -34.06 -7.24 -9.79
CA LYS A 204 -34.48 -8.60 -9.38
C LYS A 204 -33.44 -9.69 -9.66
N LYS A 205 -32.15 -9.30 -9.77
CA LYS A 205 -31.06 -10.26 -9.89
C LYS A 205 -30.83 -10.86 -8.51
N SER A 206 -30.59 -12.17 -8.45
CA SER A 206 -30.35 -12.88 -7.19
C SER A 206 -29.32 -12.15 -6.32
N PHE A 207 -29.59 -12.08 -5.01
CA PHE A 207 -28.66 -11.53 -4.00
C PHE A 207 -27.31 -12.28 -3.98
N VAL A 208 -27.30 -13.54 -4.41
CA VAL A 208 -26.09 -14.37 -4.65
C VAL A 208 -25.18 -13.77 -5.73
N LEU A 209 -25.72 -12.89 -6.60
CA LEU A 209 -24.99 -12.14 -7.62
C LEU A 209 -24.30 -10.87 -7.06
N ASN A 210 -24.37 -10.63 -5.75
CA ASN A 210 -23.60 -9.59 -5.07
C ASN A 210 -22.37 -10.15 -4.35
N SER A 211 -21.57 -10.89 -5.11
CA SER A 211 -20.25 -11.42 -4.76
C SER A 211 -19.29 -10.35 -4.21
N SER A 212 -19.61 -9.07 -4.41
CA SER A 212 -18.83 -7.91 -3.96
C SER A 212 -18.76 -7.77 -2.43
N SER A 213 -19.76 -8.21 -1.68
CA SER A 213 -19.71 -8.15 -0.20
C SER A 213 -18.72 -9.16 0.40
N LEU A 214 -18.58 -10.32 -0.25
CA LEU A 214 -17.61 -11.34 0.14
C LEU A 214 -16.16 -10.87 -0.02
N ILE A 215 -15.90 -9.88 -0.88
CA ILE A 215 -14.56 -9.33 -1.08
C ILE A 215 -13.96 -8.81 0.22
N LEU A 216 -14.71 -8.02 0.99
CA LEU A 216 -14.22 -7.43 2.24
C LEU A 216 -14.01 -8.51 3.31
N ILE A 217 -14.96 -9.44 3.42
CA ILE A 217 -14.90 -10.55 4.39
C ILE A 217 -13.67 -11.42 4.10
N LEU A 218 -13.50 -11.84 2.84
CA LEU A 218 -12.37 -12.67 2.43
C LEU A 218 -11.04 -11.92 2.50
N GLY A 219 -11.03 -10.61 2.22
CA GLY A 219 -9.81 -9.79 2.36
C GLY A 219 -9.39 -9.62 3.82
N LEU A 220 -10.34 -9.41 4.74
CA LEU A 220 -10.08 -9.42 6.18
C LEU A 220 -9.59 -10.78 6.65
N ALA A 221 -10.19 -11.87 6.17
CA ALA A 221 -9.77 -13.22 6.52
C ALA A 221 -8.36 -13.54 6.00
N LEU A 222 -8.05 -13.18 4.75
CA LEU A 222 -6.74 -13.41 4.13
C LEU A 222 -5.61 -12.62 4.83
N SER A 223 -5.93 -11.43 5.32
CA SER A 223 -4.99 -10.56 6.06
C SER A 223 -4.99 -10.78 7.57
N ALA A 224 -5.81 -11.71 8.09
CA ALA A 224 -6.03 -11.90 9.53
C ALA A 224 -4.76 -12.25 10.31
N PHE A 225 -3.81 -12.94 9.67
CA PHE A 225 -2.53 -13.28 10.32
C PHE A 225 -1.71 -12.05 10.75
N TYR A 226 -1.99 -10.89 10.16
CA TYR A 226 -1.34 -9.61 10.44
C TYR A 226 -2.17 -8.73 11.37
N TRP A 227 -3.41 -8.38 11.01
CA TRP A 227 -4.16 -7.37 11.77
C TRP A 227 -4.71 -7.90 13.11
N VAL A 228 -5.04 -9.19 13.23
CA VAL A 228 -5.57 -9.78 14.47
C VAL A 228 -4.54 -9.70 15.60
N PRO A 229 -3.30 -10.24 15.46
CA PRO A 229 -2.30 -10.12 16.53
C PRO A 229 -1.92 -8.66 16.78
N ALA A 230 -1.83 -7.82 15.74
CA ALA A 230 -1.56 -6.39 15.90
C ALA A 230 -2.56 -5.73 16.85
N LEU A 231 -3.86 -5.97 16.70
CA LEU A 231 -4.89 -5.42 17.59
C LEU A 231 -4.84 -5.99 19.01
N LEU A 232 -4.61 -7.31 19.14
CA LEU A 232 -4.56 -7.97 20.44
C LEU A 232 -3.35 -7.52 21.27
N GLU A 233 -2.23 -7.22 20.60
CA GLU A 233 -0.96 -6.85 21.22
C GLU A 233 -0.77 -5.33 21.30
N MET A 234 -1.58 -4.52 20.60
CA MET A 234 -1.52 -3.05 20.64
C MET A 234 -1.61 -2.50 22.07
N LYS A 235 -2.39 -3.14 22.95
CA LYS A 235 -2.51 -2.77 24.37
C LYS A 235 -1.19 -2.82 25.16
N ASN A 236 -0.22 -3.59 24.66
CA ASN A 236 1.10 -3.74 25.28
C ASN A 236 2.12 -2.72 24.73
N THR A 237 1.66 -1.74 23.93
CA THR A 237 2.52 -0.77 23.24
C THR A 237 1.99 0.65 23.44
N ASN A 238 2.88 1.64 23.28
CA ASN A 238 2.53 3.07 23.33
C ASN A 238 2.06 3.61 21.97
N VAL A 239 1.24 2.85 21.23
CA VAL A 239 0.72 3.33 19.93
C VAL A 239 -0.09 4.62 20.08
N LEU A 240 -0.81 4.79 21.20
CA LEU A 240 -1.59 6.00 21.47
C LEU A 240 -0.72 7.25 21.70
N SER A 241 0.58 7.12 22.01
CA SER A 241 1.45 8.30 22.12
C SER A 241 1.77 8.92 20.75
N GLN A 242 1.55 8.18 19.65
CA GLN A 242 1.76 8.68 18.28
C GLN A 242 0.62 9.60 17.79
N ILE A 243 -0.53 9.58 18.47
CA ILE A 243 -1.69 10.44 18.16
C ILE A 243 -1.87 11.59 19.18
N GLY A 244 -0.97 11.70 20.16
CA GLY A 244 -0.97 12.74 21.20
C GLY A 244 0.33 13.55 21.21
N GLY A 245 0.33 14.72 21.85
CA GLY A 245 1.50 15.61 21.89
C GLY A 245 1.76 16.29 20.54
N GLY A 246 2.96 16.16 19.97
CA GLY A 246 3.36 16.79 18.70
C GLY A 246 2.59 16.34 17.45
N ALA A 247 1.61 15.44 17.56
CA ALA A 247 0.66 15.10 16.51
C ALA A 247 -0.72 15.79 16.70
N ASP A 248 -0.96 16.49 17.82
CA ASP A 248 -2.18 17.27 18.03
C ASP A 248 -2.14 18.50 17.11
N PHE A 249 -3.06 18.54 16.14
CA PHE A 249 -3.17 19.65 15.20
C PHE A 249 -3.41 21.00 15.93
N ARG A 250 -3.96 20.97 17.14
CA ARG A 250 -4.20 22.17 17.96
C ARG A 250 -2.92 22.85 18.41
N ASP A 251 -1.82 22.09 18.54
CA ASP A 251 -0.52 22.62 18.95
C ASP A 251 0.26 23.24 17.77
N HIS A 252 -0.19 22.99 16.53
CA HIS A 252 0.42 23.48 15.30
C HIS A 252 -0.33 24.67 14.68
N LEU A 253 -1.53 24.95 15.17
CA LEU A 253 -2.26 26.16 14.84
C LEU A 253 -1.78 27.26 15.79
N SER A 254 -1.24 28.35 15.24
CA SER A 254 -0.92 29.53 16.03
C SER A 254 -2.19 29.97 16.76
N LYS A 255 -2.18 29.93 18.10
CA LYS A 255 -3.24 30.54 18.89
C LYS A 255 -3.30 32.02 18.48
N SER A 256 -4.47 32.47 18.03
CA SER A 256 -4.73 33.82 17.51
C SER A 256 -4.34 34.98 18.45
N ALA A 257 -3.98 34.68 19.69
CA ALA A 257 -3.50 35.63 20.70
C ALA A 257 -2.02 36.07 20.55
N SER A 258 -1.28 35.57 19.56
CA SER A 258 0.15 35.91 19.36
C SER A 258 0.41 37.03 18.32
N PHE A 259 -0.64 37.62 17.74
CA PHE A 259 -0.54 38.66 16.70
C PHE A 259 -0.55 40.12 17.24
N THR A 260 -0.34 40.36 18.53
CA THR A 260 -0.51 41.71 19.13
C THR A 260 0.75 42.44 19.59
N PHE A 261 1.98 41.98 19.33
CA PHE A 261 3.17 42.77 19.69
C PHE A 261 4.26 42.73 18.64
N TRP A 262 4.05 43.42 17.52
CA TRP A 262 5.10 43.98 16.67
C TRP A 262 4.56 45.18 15.92
N TYR A 263 4.66 46.38 16.50
CA TYR A 263 4.89 47.66 15.83
C TYR A 263 5.48 48.61 16.90
N PRO A 264 6.41 49.52 16.51
CA PRO A 264 7.58 49.96 17.28
C PRO A 264 7.31 50.81 18.52
#